data_AF-A0A6V8D2B8-F1
#
_entry.id   AF-A0A6V8D2B8-F1
#
_cell.length_a   1.000
_cell.length_b   1.000
_cell.length_c   1.000
_cell.angle_alpha   90.00
_cell.angle_beta   90.00
_cell.angle_gamma   90.00
#
_symmetry.space_group_name_H-M   'P 1'
#
loop_
_entity.id
_entity.type
_entity.pdbx_description
1 polymer ?
#
loop_
_entity_poly.entity_id
_entity_poly.type
_entity_poly.pdbx_seq_one_letter_code
_entity_poly.pdbx_strand_id
1 'polypeptide(L)'
;MGRGLFAGAKMAKDRQKFRWSDRRYKKRMLKSRAKHDPLAGSTQAKGIVIEKVGIEAKQPNSGIRKAVKISLIKNGNKLTAFAPGDGAINFIDEHDEVMVEG
;
A
#
# COMPACT_ATOMS: atom_id res chain seq x y z
N MET A 1 16.33 -26.73 -20.78
CA MET A 1 15.02 -27.31 -21.16
C MET A 1 15.25 -28.60 -21.92
N GLY A 2 14.55 -29.68 -21.59
CA GLY A 2 14.63 -30.94 -22.34
C GLY A 2 13.91 -30.80 -23.68
N ARG A 3 14.53 -31.28 -24.78
CA ARG A 3 14.00 -31.19 -26.15
C ARG A 3 13.35 -32.50 -26.65
N GLY A 4 13.14 -33.48 -25.77
CA GLY A 4 12.59 -34.78 -26.13
C GLY A 4 11.07 -34.74 -26.36
N LEU A 5 10.57 -35.59 -27.27
CA LEU A 5 9.15 -35.72 -27.62
C LEU A 5 8.22 -35.93 -26.41
N PHE A 6 8.68 -36.63 -25.36
CA PHE A 6 7.91 -36.88 -24.13
C PHE A 6 8.30 -35.99 -22.93
N ALA A 7 9.03 -34.87 -23.16
CA ALA A 7 9.54 -34.01 -22.09
C ALA A 7 8.53 -32.94 -21.58
N GLY A 8 7.28 -32.98 -22.03
CA GLY A 8 6.25 -31.96 -21.74
C GLY A 8 6.02 -31.71 -20.25
N ALA A 9 5.88 -32.77 -19.44
CA ALA A 9 5.65 -32.65 -18.01
C ALA A 9 6.82 -31.97 -17.27
N LYS A 10 8.06 -32.23 -17.69
CA LYS A 10 9.25 -31.58 -17.14
C LYS A 10 9.27 -30.10 -17.49
N MET A 11 8.99 -29.74 -18.74
CA MET A 11 8.94 -28.34 -19.18
C MET A 11 7.87 -27.53 -18.43
N ALA A 12 6.70 -28.12 -18.16
CA ALA A 12 5.66 -27.48 -17.37
C ALA A 12 6.09 -27.23 -15.92
N LYS A 13 6.71 -28.23 -15.26
CA LYS A 13 7.25 -28.09 -13.89
C LYS A 13 8.35 -27.04 -13.82
N ASP A 14 9.29 -27.05 -14.76
CA ASP A 14 10.37 -26.07 -14.85
C ASP A 14 9.81 -24.66 -15.03
N ARG A 15 8.85 -24.47 -15.95
CA ARG A 15 8.16 -23.18 -16.14
C ARG A 15 7.47 -22.72 -14.86
N GLN A 16 6.78 -23.61 -14.16
CA GLN A 16 6.12 -23.28 -12.89
C GLN A 16 7.12 -22.85 -11.81
N LYS A 17 8.27 -23.54 -11.71
CA LYS A 17 9.36 -23.18 -10.80
C LYS A 17 9.93 -21.80 -11.10
N PHE A 18 10.26 -21.50 -12.36
CA PHE A 18 10.74 -20.18 -12.75
C PHE A 18 9.66 -19.10 -12.64
N ARG A 19 8.38 -19.43 -12.78
CA ARG A 19 7.28 -18.47 -12.58
C ARG A 19 7.24 -17.90 -11.16
N TRP A 20 7.71 -18.65 -10.17
CA TRP A 20 7.78 -18.17 -8.78
C TRP A 20 8.85 -17.11 -8.53
N SER A 21 9.86 -16.97 -9.40
CA SER A 21 10.82 -15.86 -9.30
C SER A 21 10.23 -14.54 -9.79
N ASP A 22 9.16 -14.57 -10.59
CA ASP A 22 8.41 -13.37 -10.95
C ASP A 22 7.68 -12.79 -9.72
N ARG A 23 8.08 -11.58 -9.32
CA ARG A 23 7.53 -10.82 -8.20
C ARG A 23 6.02 -10.63 -8.32
N ARG A 24 5.49 -10.36 -9.53
CA ARG A 24 4.05 -10.15 -9.73
C ARG A 24 3.28 -11.44 -9.51
N TYR A 25 3.77 -12.54 -10.06
CA TYR A 25 3.20 -13.87 -9.85
C TYR A 25 3.21 -14.27 -8.37
N LYS A 26 4.36 -14.12 -7.70
CA LYS A 26 4.51 -14.43 -6.27
C LYS A 26 3.54 -13.64 -5.39
N LYS A 27 3.46 -12.31 -5.57
CA LYS A 27 2.56 -11.44 -4.79
C LYS A 27 1.08 -11.82 -4.99
N ARG A 28 0.69 -12.16 -6.22
CA ARG A 28 -0.69 -12.57 -6.55
C ARG A 28 -1.03 -13.93 -5.93
N MET A 29 -0.17 -14.94 -6.11
CA MET A 29 -0.42 -16.29 -5.59
C MET A 29 -0.44 -16.34 -4.07
N LEU A 30 0.45 -15.59 -3.40
CA LEU A 30 0.49 -15.51 -1.93
C LEU A 30 -0.59 -14.60 -1.35
N LYS A 31 -1.42 -13.95 -2.18
CA LYS A 31 -2.42 -12.94 -1.76
C LYS A 31 -1.84 -11.90 -0.79
N SER A 32 -0.55 -11.55 -0.95
CA SER A 32 0.16 -10.68 0.01
C SER A 32 -0.48 -9.31 0.13
N ARG A 33 -1.07 -8.79 -0.95
CA ARG A 33 -1.81 -7.52 -0.94
C ARG A 33 -2.99 -7.60 0.02
N ALA A 34 -3.84 -8.63 -0.07
CA ALA A 34 -5.01 -8.75 0.80
C ALA A 34 -4.65 -8.83 2.30
N LYS A 35 -3.50 -9.41 2.64
CA LYS A 35 -3.05 -9.55 4.04
C LYS A 35 -2.44 -8.27 4.62
N HIS A 36 -1.68 -7.53 3.82
CA HIS A 36 -0.88 -6.40 4.30
C HIS A 36 -1.44 -5.03 3.91
N ASP A 37 -2.43 -4.98 3.02
CA ASP A 37 -3.04 -3.73 2.59
C ASP A 37 -3.86 -3.14 3.75
N PRO A 38 -3.50 -1.94 4.25
CA PRO A 38 -4.27 -1.26 5.29
C PRO A 38 -5.70 -0.93 4.84
N LEU A 39 -5.95 -0.78 3.53
CA LEU A 39 -7.29 -0.55 3.00
C LEU A 39 -8.05 -1.86 2.71
N ALA A 40 -7.47 -3.02 3.04
CA ALA A 40 -8.08 -4.33 2.83
C ALA A 40 -8.61 -4.55 1.39
N GLY A 41 -7.91 -4.00 0.39
CA GLY A 41 -8.30 -4.11 -1.02
C GLY A 41 -9.30 -3.06 -1.53
N SER A 42 -9.79 -2.16 -0.67
CA SER A 42 -10.59 -1.01 -1.09
C SER A 42 -9.71 0.08 -1.72
N THR A 43 -10.28 0.87 -2.63
CA THR A 43 -9.62 2.05 -3.21
C THR A 43 -9.58 3.23 -2.23
N GLN A 44 -10.64 3.39 -1.45
CA GLN A 44 -10.79 4.47 -0.47
C GLN A 44 -11.22 3.93 0.90
N ALA A 45 -10.99 4.70 1.95
CA ALA A 45 -11.50 4.40 3.29
C ALA A 45 -11.73 5.65 4.12
N LYS A 46 -12.72 5.56 5.00
CA LYS A 46 -12.98 6.57 6.04
C LYS A 46 -12.12 6.31 7.27
N GLY A 47 -11.67 7.39 7.89
CA GLY A 47 -10.90 7.35 9.12
C GLY A 47 -11.11 8.58 9.98
N ILE A 48 -10.70 8.48 11.23
CA ILE A 48 -10.76 9.54 12.24
C ILE A 48 -9.35 10.08 12.45
N VAL A 49 -9.20 11.39 12.45
CA VAL A 49 -7.92 12.06 12.71
C VAL A 49 -7.51 11.89 14.18
N ILE A 50 -6.27 11.47 14.40
CA ILE A 50 -5.65 11.39 15.73
C ILE A 50 -4.83 12.64 16.01
N GLU A 51 -3.87 12.96 15.14
CA GLU A 51 -2.94 14.07 15.35
C GLU A 51 -2.39 14.61 14.03
N LYS A 52 -2.01 15.90 14.02
CA LYS A 52 -1.34 16.57 12.90
C LYS A 52 0.17 16.30 13.00
N VAL A 53 0.80 15.91 11.89
CA VAL A 53 2.23 15.55 11.85
C VAL A 53 2.93 16.25 10.68
N GLY A 54 4.11 16.81 10.94
CA GLY A 54 5.03 17.25 9.90
C GLY A 54 6.03 16.15 9.54
N ILE A 55 6.07 15.73 8.27
CA ILE A 55 7.09 14.80 7.77
C ILE A 55 8.16 15.60 7.03
N GLU A 56 9.41 15.48 7.45
CA GLU A 56 10.53 16.10 6.74
C GLU A 56 10.69 15.50 5.34
N ALA A 57 10.92 16.35 4.34
CA ALA A 57 11.22 15.90 2.99
C ALA A 57 12.52 15.09 2.97
N LYS A 58 12.58 14.06 2.13
CA LYS A 58 13.83 13.35 1.89
C LYS A 58 14.82 14.28 1.19
N GLN A 59 16.07 14.22 1.63
CA GLN A 59 17.22 14.85 0.96
C GLN A 59 17.19 14.53 -0.54
N PRO A 60 17.46 15.50 -1.44
CA PRO A 60 18.16 16.78 -1.23
C PRO A 60 17.25 18.00 -0.95
N ASN A 61 15.94 17.82 -0.83
CA ASN A 61 15.00 18.93 -0.66
C ASN A 61 14.85 19.33 0.80
N SER A 62 14.68 20.63 1.08
CA SER A 62 14.26 21.15 2.38
C SER A 62 12.77 21.46 2.38
N GLY A 63 12.05 21.01 3.41
CA GLY A 63 10.63 21.28 3.55
C GLY A 63 9.90 20.31 4.48
N ILE A 64 8.80 20.78 5.06
CA ILE A 64 7.93 19.98 5.93
C ILE A 64 6.65 19.64 5.16
N ARG A 65 6.44 18.36 4.89
CA ARG A 65 5.19 17.84 4.32
C ARG A 65 4.17 17.70 5.43
N LYS A 66 3.11 18.52 5.37
CA LYS A 66 2.00 18.48 6.33
C LYS A 66 1.18 17.21 6.09
N ALA A 67 1.03 16.42 7.14
CA ALA A 67 0.38 15.13 7.12
C ALA A 67 -0.48 14.96 8.38
N VAL A 68 -1.31 13.92 8.39
CA VAL A 68 -2.24 13.64 9.48
C VAL A 68 -2.17 12.14 9.79
N LYS A 69 -2.09 11.78 11.08
CA LYS A 69 -2.28 10.40 11.51
C LYS A 69 -3.76 10.12 11.66
N ILE A 70 -4.20 9.02 11.06
CA ILE A 70 -5.62 8.65 10.94
C ILE A 70 -5.79 7.23 11.44
N SER A 71 -6.85 6.98 12.20
CA SER A 71 -7.34 5.64 12.52
C SER A 71 -8.47 5.28 11.57
N LEU A 72 -8.32 4.21 10.79
CA LEU A 72 -9.39 3.75 9.91
C LEU A 72 -10.58 3.21 10.71
N ILE A 73 -11.80 3.62 10.36
CA ILE A 73 -13.02 3.18 11.05
C ILE A 73 -13.26 1.68 10.86
N LYS A 74 -12.95 1.15 9.66
CA LYS A 74 -13.26 -0.24 9.30
C LYS A 74 -12.41 -1.30 10.00
N ASN A 75 -11.16 -0.98 10.35
CA ASN A 75 -10.19 -1.98 10.86
C ASN A 75 -9.36 -1.47 12.05
N GLY A 76 -9.49 -0.21 12.45
CA GLY A 76 -8.71 0.39 13.54
C GLY A 76 -7.22 0.55 13.21
N ASN A 77 -6.79 0.29 11.97
CA ASN A 77 -5.40 0.44 11.58
C ASN A 77 -5.04 1.92 11.54
N LYS A 78 -3.88 2.26 12.09
CA LYS A 78 -3.35 3.62 12.08
C LYS A 78 -2.50 3.83 10.82
N LEU A 79 -2.74 4.94 10.14
CA LEU A 79 -2.10 5.36 8.90
C LEU A 79 -1.61 6.79 9.02
N THR A 80 -0.70 7.19 8.14
CA THR A 80 -0.34 8.59 7.96
C THR A 80 -0.72 8.99 6.54
N ALA A 81 -1.58 9.99 6.40
CA ALA A 81 -2.01 10.53 5.10
C ALA A 81 -1.44 11.93 4.88
N PHE A 82 -1.11 12.26 3.64
CA PHE A 82 -0.63 13.58 3.26
C PHE A 82 -1.82 14.52 3.02
N ALA A 83 -1.71 15.77 3.48
CA ALA A 83 -2.69 16.82 3.19
C ALA A 83 -2.23 17.63 1.96
N PRO A 84 -2.83 17.42 0.77
CA PRO A 84 -2.42 18.10 -0.45
C PRO A 84 -2.90 19.56 -0.50
N GLY A 85 -2.13 20.42 -1.14
CA GLY A 85 -2.43 21.85 -1.28
C GLY A 85 -1.78 22.72 -0.20
N ASP A 86 -1.75 24.04 -0.44
CA ASP A 86 -1.26 24.99 0.55
C ASP A 86 -2.35 25.28 1.60
N GLY A 87 -1.97 25.37 2.86
CA GLY A 87 -2.90 25.63 3.96
C GLY A 87 -3.92 24.52 4.26
N ALA A 88 -3.93 23.39 3.55
CA ALA A 88 -4.95 22.33 3.70
C ALA A 88 -5.09 21.78 5.14
N ILE A 89 -3.99 21.79 5.90
CA ILE A 89 -3.97 21.34 7.30
C ILE A 89 -4.84 22.19 8.23
N ASN A 90 -5.18 23.42 7.82
CA ASN A 90 -5.99 24.34 8.62
C ASN A 90 -7.48 23.94 8.58
N PHE A 91 -7.90 23.10 7.62
CA PHE A 91 -9.28 22.63 7.49
C PHE A 91 -9.54 21.29 8.16
N ILE A 92 -8.50 20.66 8.72
CA ILE A 92 -8.59 19.33 9.32
C ILE A 92 -8.24 19.48 10.78
N ASP A 93 -9.11 19.08 11.70
CA ASP A 93 -8.83 19.08 13.13
C ASP A 93 -8.77 17.66 13.72
N GLU A 94 -8.36 17.59 14.99
CA GLU A 94 -8.32 16.32 15.71
C GLU A 94 -9.74 15.79 15.91
N HIS A 95 -9.90 14.47 15.78
CA HIS A 95 -11.18 13.76 15.82
C HIS A 95 -12.14 13.97 14.64
N ASP A 96 -11.75 14.71 13.60
CA ASP A 96 -12.54 14.81 12.37
C ASP A 96 -12.60 13.50 11.58
N GLU A 97 -13.72 13.29 10.88
CA GLU A 97 -13.87 12.21 9.91
C GLU A 97 -13.31 12.65 8.55
N VAL A 98 -12.38 11.86 8.01
CA VAL A 98 -11.71 12.13 6.73
C VAL A 98 -11.79 10.92 5.79
N MET A 99 -11.85 11.20 4.49
CA MET A 99 -11.74 10.17 3.44
C MET A 99 -10.29 10.09 2.97
N VAL A 100 -9.75 8.87 2.89
CA VAL A 100 -8.37 8.61 2.50
C VAL A 100 -8.35 7.71 1.27
N GLU A 101 -7.46 8.02 0.34
CA GLU A 101 -7.12 7.22 -0.84
C GLU A 101 -5.61 6.99 -0.91
N GLY A 102 -5.18 5.98 -1.69
CA GLY A 102 -3.78 5.53 -1.76
C GLY A 102 -3.27 5.35 -3.17
#